data_AF-A0A3B5BH56-F1
#
_entry.id   AF-A0A3B5BH56-F1
#
_cell.length_a   1.000
_cell.length_b   1.000
_cell.length_c   1.000
_cell.angle_alpha   90.00
_cell.angle_beta   90.00
_cell.angle_gamma   90.00
#
_symmetry.space_group_name_H-M   'P 1'
#
loop_
_entity.id
_entity.type
_entity.pdbx_description
1 polymer ?
#
loop_
_entity_poly.entity_id
_entity_poly.type
_entity_poly.pdbx_seq_one_letter_code
_entity_poly.pdbx_strand_id
1 'polypeptide(L)'
;MCANLQGAMEDLIKVFHRYSAKEGDKYKLNNKELKNLLQEELSDFLAGSNECGVVEKIMLDLDENGDGEVDFQEFVVLVAALTVACNEFFVDFDKRSKKEQEDSG
;
A
#
# COMPACT_ATOMS: atom_id res chain seq x y z
N MET A 1 18.02 -16.94 -10.68
CA MET A 1 17.38 -15.66 -10.37
C MET A 1 15.92 -15.79 -10.74
N CYS A 2 15.01 -15.70 -9.76
CA CYS A 2 13.59 -15.57 -10.07
C CYS A 2 13.38 -14.26 -10.85
N ALA A 3 12.39 -14.21 -11.74
CA ALA A 3 12.09 -12.98 -12.48
C ALA A 3 11.80 -11.83 -11.50
N ASN A 4 12.18 -10.60 -11.83
CA ASN A 4 12.04 -9.43 -10.93
C ASN A 4 10.61 -9.28 -10.37
N LEU A 5 9.59 -9.59 -11.19
CA LEU A 5 8.20 -9.59 -10.76
C LEU A 5 7.89 -10.69 -9.75
N GLN A 6 8.39 -11.91 -9.96
CA GLN A 6 8.20 -13.01 -9.02
C GLN A 6 8.85 -12.67 -7.67
N GLY A 7 10.03 -12.06 -7.67
CA GLY A 7 10.68 -11.59 -6.44
C GLY A 7 9.84 -10.55 -5.70
N ALA A 8 9.32 -9.55 -6.42
CA ALA A 8 8.43 -8.54 -5.82
C ALA A 8 7.14 -9.14 -5.24
N MET A 9 6.55 -10.14 -5.91
CA MET A 9 5.38 -10.85 -5.38
C MET A 9 5.73 -11.65 -4.12
N GLU A 10 6.88 -12.34 -4.09
CA GLU A 10 7.34 -13.04 -2.89
C GLU A 10 7.58 -12.08 -1.73
N ASP A 11 8.17 -10.91 -1.99
CA ASP A 11 8.44 -9.91 -0.96
C ASP A 11 7.14 -9.27 -0.45
N LEU A 12 6.15 -9.03 -1.32
CA LEU A 12 4.81 -8.57 -0.92
C LEU A 12 4.13 -9.56 0.04
N ILE A 13 4.19 -10.85 -0.28
CA ILE A 13 3.64 -11.93 0.57
C ILE A 13 4.37 -11.98 1.92
N LYS A 14 5.70 -11.87 1.91
CA LYS A 14 6.50 -11.86 3.14
C LYS A 14 6.17 -10.66 4.02
N VAL A 15 5.99 -9.47 3.44
CA VAL A 15 5.58 -8.27 4.17
C VAL A 15 4.24 -8.52 4.84
N PHE A 16 3.22 -8.97 4.10
CA PHE A 16 1.91 -9.27 4.70
C PHE A 16 2.03 -10.23 5.89
N HIS A 17 2.70 -11.37 5.71
CA HIS A 17 2.86 -12.37 6.76
C HIS A 17 3.80 -11.97 7.90
N ARG A 18 4.61 -10.92 7.73
CA ARG A 18 5.45 -10.38 8.80
C ARG A 18 4.63 -9.57 9.80
N TYR A 19 3.56 -8.92 9.35
CA TYR A 19 2.68 -8.12 10.20
C TYR A 19 1.43 -8.89 10.62
N SER A 20 0.92 -9.79 9.77
CA SER A 20 -0.13 -10.74 10.16
C SER A 20 0.44 -11.78 11.13
N ALA A 21 -0.43 -12.47 11.87
CA ALA A 21 -0.03 -13.50 12.83
C ALA A 21 0.72 -13.00 14.08
N LYS A 22 0.80 -11.69 14.34
CA LYS A 22 1.32 -11.18 15.61
C LYS A 22 0.27 -11.37 16.71
N GLU A 23 -0.99 -11.11 16.42
CA GLU A 23 -2.14 -11.27 17.33
C GLU A 23 -3.40 -11.68 16.53
N GLY A 24 -4.08 -12.78 16.90
CA GLY A 24 -5.34 -13.19 16.24
C GLY A 24 -5.16 -14.16 15.06
N ASP A 25 -5.81 -13.89 13.93
CA ASP A 25 -5.72 -14.73 12.73
C ASP A 25 -4.37 -14.51 12.01
N LYS A 26 -3.71 -15.61 11.65
CA LYS A 26 -2.42 -15.56 10.93
C LYS A 26 -2.55 -15.16 9.46
N TYR A 27 -3.75 -15.19 8.91
CA TYR A 27 -4.03 -14.88 7.51
C TYR A 27 -4.68 -13.51 7.31
N LYS A 28 -4.89 -12.76 8.39
CA LYS A 28 -5.50 -11.44 8.35
C LYS A 28 -4.71 -10.46 9.20
N LEU A 29 -4.88 -9.18 8.90
CA LEU A 29 -4.35 -8.07 9.65
C LEU A 29 -5.48 -7.46 10.47
N ASN A 30 -5.35 -7.50 11.78
CA ASN A 30 -6.24 -6.69 12.62
C ASN A 30 -5.85 -5.19 12.53
N ASN A 31 -6.70 -4.31 13.08
CA ASN A 31 -6.49 -2.86 13.01
C ASN A 31 -5.09 -2.40 13.50
N LYS A 32 -4.55 -3.02 14.54
CA LYS A 32 -3.23 -2.69 15.10
C LYS A 32 -2.11 -3.21 14.22
N GLU A 33 -2.25 -4.39 13.63
CA GLU A 33 -1.27 -4.95 12.68
C GLU A 33 -1.23 -4.15 11.39
N LEU A 34 -2.39 -3.80 10.83
CA LEU A 34 -2.48 -2.93 9.66
C LEU A 34 -1.81 -1.57 9.95
N LYS A 35 -2.12 -0.96 11.10
CA LYS A 35 -1.49 0.30 11.51
C LYS A 35 0.03 0.21 11.51
N ASN A 36 0.59 -0.84 12.09
CA ASN A 36 2.04 -1.03 12.14
C ASN A 36 2.64 -1.23 10.74
N LEU A 37 1.99 -2.03 9.89
CA LEU A 37 2.43 -2.23 8.50
C LEU A 37 2.48 -0.90 7.75
N LEU A 38 1.39 -0.14 7.83
CA LEU A 38 1.26 1.17 7.20
C LEU A 38 2.34 2.14 7.70
N GLN A 39 2.60 2.17 9.01
CA GLN A 39 3.61 3.06 9.58
C GLN A 39 5.05 2.65 9.28
N GLU A 40 5.37 1.35 9.22
CA GLU A 40 6.74 0.88 8.99
C GLU A 40 7.09 0.84 7.50
N GLU A 41 6.21 0.29 6.66
CA GLU A 41 6.49 0.06 5.24
C GLU A 41 6.04 1.24 4.35
N LEU A 42 5.05 2.01 4.79
CA LEU A 42 4.42 3.10 4.01
C LEU A 42 4.50 4.46 4.72
N SER A 43 5.47 4.64 5.63
CA SER A 43 5.68 5.89 6.36
C SER A 43 5.77 7.12 5.46
N ASP A 44 6.48 7.04 4.33
CA ASP A 44 6.63 8.15 3.39
C ASP A 44 5.32 8.49 2.67
N PHE A 45 4.49 7.48 2.39
CA PHE A 45 3.15 7.67 1.82
C PHE A 45 2.17 8.27 2.83
N LEU A 46 2.38 7.97 4.11
CA LEU A 46 1.51 8.36 5.21
C LEU A 46 2.09 9.51 6.05
N ALA A 47 3.17 10.15 5.61
CA ALA A 47 3.88 11.19 6.35
C ALA A 47 3.00 12.42 6.66
N GLY A 48 1.86 12.58 5.97
CA GLY A 48 0.85 13.62 6.25
C GLY A 48 -0.38 13.14 7.04
N SER A 49 -0.51 11.85 7.33
CA SER A 49 -1.74 11.20 7.79
C SER A 49 -1.60 10.38 9.07
N ASN A 50 -0.62 10.71 9.92
CA ASN A 50 -0.40 10.08 11.23
C ASN A 50 -1.55 10.23 12.26
N GLU A 51 -2.70 10.75 11.84
CA GLU A 51 -3.89 10.84 12.66
C GLU A 51 -4.57 9.48 12.76
N CYS A 52 -5.01 9.11 13.96
CA CYS A 52 -5.72 7.85 14.25
C CYS A 52 -6.88 7.60 13.26
N GLY A 53 -7.53 8.67 12.78
CA GLY A 53 -8.64 8.57 11.84
C GLY A 53 -8.29 8.15 10.41
N VAL A 54 -7.05 8.32 9.93
CA VAL A 54 -6.72 7.91 8.55
C VAL A 54 -6.51 6.41 8.47
N VAL A 55 -5.88 5.80 9.47
CA VAL A 55 -5.73 4.34 9.52
C VAL A 55 -7.09 3.66 9.68
N GLU A 56 -7.98 4.20 10.52
CA GLU A 56 -9.36 3.71 10.64
C GLU A 56 -10.12 3.83 9.31
N LYS A 57 -9.94 4.94 8.59
CA LYS A 57 -10.57 5.12 7.29
C LYS A 57 -10.00 4.14 6.26
N ILE A 58 -8.68 3.95 6.21
CA ILE A 58 -8.06 2.96 5.33
C ILE A 58 -8.55 1.55 5.67
N MET A 59 -8.67 1.22 6.95
CA MET A 59 -9.25 -0.06 7.38
C MET A 59 -10.67 -0.23 6.84
N LEU A 60 -11.52 0.78 7.00
CA LEU A 60 -12.91 0.75 6.50
C LEU A 60 -13.00 0.67 4.97
N ASP A 61 -12.06 1.30 4.27
CA ASP A 61 -12.00 1.27 2.81
C ASP A 61 -11.47 -0.09 2.28
N LEU A 62 -10.77 -0.87 3.11
CA LEU A 62 -10.20 -2.18 2.75
C LEU A 62 -11.01 -3.37 3.23
N ASP A 63 -11.65 -3.27 4.39
CA ASP A 63 -12.52 -4.30 4.97
C ASP A 63 -13.86 -4.35 4.20
N GLU A 64 -13.81 -4.87 2.96
CA GLU A 64 -14.98 -4.99 2.10
C GLU A 64 -16.02 -5.96 2.68
N ASN A 65 -15.54 -6.96 3.42
CA ASN A 65 -16.38 -8.01 3.98
C ASN A 65 -17.01 -7.59 5.34
N GLY A 66 -16.46 -6.56 6.00
CA GLY A 66 -16.98 -5.96 7.22
C GLY A 66 -16.72 -6.76 8.50
N ASP A 67 -15.67 -7.58 8.54
CA ASP A 67 -15.31 -8.40 9.70
C ASP A 67 -14.34 -7.71 10.67
N GLY A 68 -13.88 -6.50 10.35
CA GLY A 68 -12.96 -5.73 11.15
C GLY A 68 -11.50 -6.21 11.06
N GLU A 69 -11.19 -7.03 10.07
CA GLU A 69 -9.84 -7.52 9.74
C GLU A 69 -9.58 -7.32 8.22
N VAL A 70 -8.31 -7.31 7.81
CA VAL A 70 -7.93 -7.20 6.39
C VAL A 70 -7.24 -8.48 5.96
N ASP A 71 -7.84 -9.20 5.03
CA ASP A 71 -7.23 -10.40 4.45
C ASP A 71 -6.20 -10.08 3.37
N PHE A 72 -5.54 -11.12 2.83
CA PHE A 72 -4.51 -10.92 1.83
C PHE A 72 -5.05 -10.31 0.52
N GLN A 73 -6.28 -10.65 0.13
CA GLN A 73 -6.89 -10.11 -1.08
C GLN A 73 -7.16 -8.61 -0.92
N GLU A 74 -7.76 -8.22 0.19
CA GLU A 74 -8.04 -6.82 0.54
C GLU A 74 -6.74 -6.01 0.64
N PHE A 75 -5.68 -6.59 1.22
CA PHE A 75 -4.35 -5.97 1.24
C PHE A 75 -3.75 -5.75 -0.17
N VAL A 76 -3.88 -6.72 -1.07
CA VAL A 76 -3.37 -6.58 -2.44
C VAL A 76 -4.10 -5.48 -3.20
N VAL A 77 -5.41 -5.29 -2.96
CA VAL A 77 -6.18 -4.18 -3.53
C VAL A 77 -5.62 -2.83 -3.08
N LEU A 78 -5.27 -2.66 -1.80
CA LEU A 78 -4.59 -1.45 -1.32
C LEU A 78 -3.31 -1.18 -2.10
N VAL A 79 -2.43 -2.18 -2.18
CA VAL A 79 -1.11 -2.02 -2.79
C VAL A 79 -1.24 -1.74 -4.28
N ALA A 80 -2.20 -2.37 -4.95
CA ALA A 80 -2.53 -2.06 -6.34
C ALA A 80 -3.01 -0.60 -6.49
N ALA A 81 -3.93 -0.14 -5.62
CA ALA A 81 -4.43 1.23 -5.65
C ALA A 81 -3.31 2.25 -5.42
N LEU A 82 -2.44 2.03 -4.43
CA LEU A 82 -1.26 2.86 -4.19
C LEU A 82 -0.31 2.85 -5.39
N THR A 83 -0.05 1.68 -5.97
CA THR A 83 0.80 1.55 -7.16
C THR A 83 0.24 2.33 -8.35
N VAL A 84 -1.08 2.27 -8.57
CA VAL A 84 -1.75 3.04 -9.62
C VAL A 84 -1.67 4.53 -9.33
N ALA A 85 -1.93 4.97 -8.10
CA ALA A 85 -1.82 6.38 -7.70
C ALA A 85 -0.39 6.92 -7.90
N CYS A 86 0.62 6.12 -7.51
CA CYS A 86 2.03 6.43 -7.76
C CYS A 86 2.35 6.48 -9.24
N ASN A 87 1.80 5.56 -10.03
CA ASN A 87 2.01 5.49 -11.47
C ASN A 87 1.38 6.70 -12.19
N GLU A 88 0.16 7.11 -11.82
CA GLU A 88 -0.46 8.34 -12.35
C GLU A 88 0.40 9.57 -12.01
N PHE A 89 0.90 9.65 -10.78
CA PHE A 89 1.78 10.73 -10.35
C PHE A 89 3.10 10.75 -11.16
N PHE A 90 3.68 9.58 -11.43
CA PHE A 90 4.91 9.46 -12.23
C PHE A 90 4.68 9.77 -13.72
N VAL A 91 3.56 9.30 -14.29
CA VAL A 91 3.18 9.53 -15.69
C VAL A 91 2.86 11.01 -15.93
N ASP A 92 2.26 11.69 -14.97
CA ASP A 92 2.01 13.14 -15.05
C ASP A 92 3.28 13.98 -14.85
N PHE A 93 4.23 13.51 -14.04
CA PHE A 93 5.54 14.14 -13.90
C PHE A 93 6.36 14.07 -15.20
N ASP A 94 6.37 12.91 -15.88
CA ASP A 94 7.07 12.74 -17.17
C ASP A 94 6.45 13.61 -18.29
N LYS A 95 5.12 13.78 -18.29
CA LYS A 95 4.42 14.67 -19.23
C LYS A 95 4.72 16.15 -19.02
N ARG A 96 4.86 16.61 -17.77
CA ARG A 96 5.27 18.00 -17.46
C ARG A 96 6.72 18.29 -17.85
N SER A 97 7.59 17.32 -17.63
CA SER A 97 9.03 17.42 -17.94
C SER A 97 9.31 17.53 -19.43
N LYS A 98 8.46 16.93 -20.29
CA LYS A 98 8.55 17.03 -21.76
C LYS A 98 7.98 18.33 -22.33
N LYS A 99 6.98 18.93 -21.69
CA LYS A 99 6.39 20.21 -22.15
C LYS A 99 7.32 21.41 -21.94
N GLU A 100 8.13 21.42 -20.90
CA GLU A 100 9.09 22.52 -20.65
C GLU A 100 10.29 22.51 -21.64
N GLN A 101 10.58 21.38 -22.29
CA GLN A 101 11.61 21.28 -23.33
C GLN A 101 11.11 21.66 -24.73
N GLU A 102 9.81 21.57 -25.03
CA GLU A 102 9.24 22.00 -26.31
C GLU A 102 8.93 23.50 -26.36
N ASP A 103 8.62 24.15 -25.23
CA ASP A 103 8.32 25.58 -25.16
C ASP A 103 9.58 26.47 -25.01
N SER A 104 10.76 25.83 -24.90
CA SER A 104 12.09 26.49 -24.87
C SER A 104 12.89 26.29 -26.16
N GLY A 105 12.29 25.71 -27.21
CA GLY A 105 12.91 25.40 -28.50
C GLY A 105 12.47 26.32 -29.63
#